data_AF-A0A6G0IIJ4-F1
#
_entry.id   AF-A0A6G0IIJ4-F1
#
_cell.length_a   1.000
_cell.length_b   1.000
_cell.length_c   1.000
_cell.angle_alpha   90.00
_cell.angle_beta   90.00
_cell.angle_gamma   90.00
#
_symmetry.space_group_name_H-M   'P 1'
#
loop_
_entity.id
_entity.type
_entity.pdbx_description
1 polymer ?
#
loop_
_entity_poly.entity_id
_entity_poly.type
_entity_poly.pdbx_seq_one_letter_code
_entity_poly.pdbx_strand_id
1 'polypeptide(L)'
;MEIFINLPLALCTLYLFISSGLLVNASKRPWTTAGNSWAGMRRARAVNRPTPVNCMLGSWSSWTPCTSCTDKQFRFRNLERPSQFGGTECLEMLWENLACPTATTQCMVPDYCGDGFTCVETGRCISQSLRCNGEPDCDDFSDEDNCESVNQREDKCSTLLPIPGADRGTQGYNILTGEFVDHVVDPKYYGGMCEYVYNGDWRKFAYDSFCENLHYTEEYKNYRKPYNYHTYHFVAEATSHGSQEYYEDMTSMLEARKEMSSVNAGITVGVYVYAAGMSGSKKSEFLSNITKYKNQDLGFVRLWSKVQTAHFKMRSNNLMLHEDFYLSLMELPEQYNFGMYSHFFKTFGTHYVTEGTMGGTLEYVVVINKTSMSESKLEAKQVEKCIGAAVGLTFPLDNVASVDLKVGVNPCEKEGSFDQGKGTHSALIEDVVTLVKGGVTYSSSGLLAIRNPETYRNWGASLKYNPVLIEYEIMPIYELVRLSTAADHVGARLANMQRAWDEYLQQFNTCRCRPCRHNGIPVLTGNSCKCICKLSYHGDACEETLRRDAKTDGSWSCWGAWSSCTSGRKTRTRTCNNPAPDGGGAPCLGSSSQTHRC
;
A
#
# COMPACT_ATOMS: atom_id res chain seq x y z
N MET A 1 67.85 -39.48 -0.88
CA MET A 1 67.57 -38.04 -0.75
C MET A 1 66.06 -37.87 -0.80
N GLU A 2 65.30 -38.06 0.29
CA GLU A 2 65.58 -37.69 1.70
C GLU A 2 66.01 -36.22 1.79
N ILE A 3 65.43 -35.36 2.63
CA ILE A 3 65.00 -35.59 4.02
C ILE A 3 63.66 -34.87 4.34
N PHE A 4 62.82 -35.55 5.15
CA PHE A 4 61.86 -35.14 6.21
C PHE A 4 61.76 -33.64 6.62
N ILE A 5 60.68 -33.10 7.24
CA ILE A 5 59.89 -33.49 8.45
C ILE A 5 58.48 -32.81 8.34
N ASN A 6 57.33 -33.51 8.30
CA ASN A 6 56.45 -34.04 9.38
C ASN A 6 55.66 -33.05 10.30
N LEU A 7 54.32 -32.97 10.09
CA LEU A 7 53.16 -32.96 11.05
C LEU A 7 53.11 -31.96 12.26
N PRO A 8 51.98 -31.79 13.02
CA PRO A 8 50.64 -32.42 12.95
C PRO A 8 49.40 -31.48 13.06
N LEU A 9 48.23 -32.13 13.12
CA LEU A 9 46.88 -31.60 13.40
C LEU A 9 46.67 -31.02 14.83
N ALA A 10 45.50 -30.37 14.96
CA ALA A 10 44.59 -30.33 16.12
C ALA A 10 44.84 -29.30 17.23
N LEU A 11 43.86 -28.43 17.43
CA LEU A 11 43.12 -28.20 18.70
C LEU A 11 42.09 -27.07 18.50
N CYS A 12 40.80 -27.44 18.42
CA CYS A 12 39.71 -26.48 18.53
C CYS A 12 39.17 -26.56 19.97
N THR A 13 39.71 -25.73 20.85
CA THR A 13 39.32 -25.66 22.27
C THR A 13 38.43 -24.45 22.54
N LEU A 14 37.40 -24.65 23.36
CA LEU A 14 36.57 -23.56 23.86
C LEU A 14 37.42 -22.53 24.61
N TYR A 15 37.15 -21.25 24.38
CA TYR A 15 37.35 -20.23 25.41
C TYR A 15 36.13 -19.32 25.52
N LEU A 16 35.42 -19.46 26.64
CA LEU A 16 34.53 -18.44 27.16
C LEU A 16 35.35 -17.18 27.47
N PHE A 17 34.93 -16.01 27.00
CA PHE A 17 35.37 -14.74 27.58
C PHE A 17 34.17 -13.92 28.07
N ILE A 18 34.31 -13.51 29.33
CA ILE A 18 33.32 -12.78 30.11
C ILE A 18 33.44 -11.27 29.83
N SER A 19 32.30 -10.60 29.96
CA SER A 19 32.07 -9.15 29.88
C SER A 19 33.22 -8.20 30.27
N SER A 20 33.42 -7.17 29.44
CA SER A 20 33.83 -5.82 29.90
C SER A 20 33.59 -4.74 28.82
N GLY A 21 32.32 -4.41 28.56
CA GLY A 21 31.91 -3.27 27.72
C GLY A 21 31.40 -2.10 28.58
N LEU A 22 32.14 -0.99 28.62
CA LEU A 22 31.79 0.19 29.43
C LEU A 22 30.58 0.94 28.85
N LEU A 23 29.42 0.83 29.49
CA LEU A 23 28.27 1.69 29.23
C LEU A 23 28.43 3.04 29.95
N VAL A 24 28.78 4.08 29.19
CA VAL A 24 28.74 5.47 29.69
C VAL A 24 27.28 5.94 29.72
N ASN A 25 26.72 5.94 30.93
CA ASN A 25 25.35 6.40 31.21
C ASN A 25 25.36 7.92 31.45
N ALA A 26 24.58 8.67 30.65
CA ALA A 26 24.44 10.13 30.77
C ALA A 26 22.98 10.56 30.97
N SER A 27 22.26 9.91 31.89
CA SER A 27 20.96 10.38 32.36
C SER A 27 21.11 11.50 33.40
N LYS A 28 20.78 12.75 33.02
CA LYS A 28 20.71 13.88 33.97
C LYS A 28 19.56 13.65 34.96
N ARG A 29 19.89 13.56 36.26
CA ARG A 29 18.91 13.61 37.36
C ARG A 29 18.58 15.06 37.74
N PRO A 30 17.34 15.33 38.16
CA PRO A 30 17.06 16.24 39.27
C PRO A 30 17.09 15.46 40.60
N TRP A 31 17.81 15.97 41.60
CA TRP A 31 17.52 15.70 43.03
C TRP A 31 16.53 16.80 43.52
N THR A 32 15.82 16.76 44.65
CA THR A 32 15.73 15.86 45.84
C THR A 32 14.25 15.45 46.06
N THR A 33 13.77 14.74 47.09
CA THR A 33 14.34 14.14 48.33
C THR A 33 13.64 12.78 48.60
N ALA A 34 13.63 12.26 49.83
CA ALA A 34 12.96 11.01 50.21
C ALA A 34 11.70 11.22 51.09
N GLY A 35 10.78 10.25 51.06
CA GLY A 35 9.58 10.20 51.91
C GLY A 35 8.81 8.89 51.76
N ASN A 36 9.29 7.80 52.36
CA ASN A 36 8.59 6.51 52.35
C ASN A 36 7.32 6.56 53.21
N SER A 37 6.13 6.37 52.62
CA SER A 37 5.14 5.41 53.15
C SER A 37 3.90 5.26 52.26
N TRP A 38 3.48 4.00 52.13
CA TRP A 38 2.10 3.51 51.98
C TRP A 38 1.27 3.86 50.73
N ALA A 39 0.24 3.01 50.56
CA ALA A 39 -0.76 2.99 49.49
C ALA A 39 -0.19 2.81 48.08
N GLY A 40 -0.38 1.60 47.53
CA GLY A 40 -0.37 1.43 46.08
C GLY A 40 -1.42 2.37 45.49
N MET A 41 -0.96 3.40 44.78
CA MET A 41 -1.79 4.35 44.05
C MET A 41 -2.51 3.58 42.95
N ARG A 42 -3.65 2.99 43.29
CA ARG A 42 -4.63 2.50 42.31
C ARG A 42 -4.85 3.67 41.37
N ARG A 43 -4.40 3.58 40.11
CA ARG A 43 -4.88 4.48 39.05
C ARG A 43 -6.39 4.54 39.23
N ALA A 44 -6.91 5.73 39.51
CA ALA A 44 -8.34 5.92 39.63
C ALA A 44 -8.96 5.29 38.37
N ARG A 45 -9.94 4.40 38.54
CA ARG A 45 -10.62 3.83 37.37
C ARG A 45 -11.22 5.01 36.62
N ALA A 46 -10.68 5.32 35.45
CA ALA A 46 -11.31 6.26 34.53
C ALA A 46 -12.74 5.77 34.35
N VAL A 47 -13.70 6.60 34.76
CA VAL A 47 -15.06 6.16 35.12
C VAL A 47 -15.81 5.55 33.92
N ASN A 48 -15.32 5.80 32.71
CA ASN A 48 -15.88 5.34 31.44
C ASN A 48 -14.98 4.38 30.63
N ARG A 49 -13.82 3.93 31.13
CA ARG A 49 -12.90 3.06 30.36
C ARG A 49 -13.61 1.76 29.94
N PRO A 50 -13.73 1.46 28.64
CA PRO A 50 -14.47 0.28 28.20
C PRO A 50 -13.79 -1.03 28.61
N THR A 51 -14.57 -2.10 28.64
CA THR A 51 -14.07 -3.44 28.95
C THR A 51 -13.06 -3.89 27.89
N PRO A 52 -11.83 -4.28 28.29
CA PRO A 52 -10.88 -4.89 27.38
C PRO A 52 -11.49 -6.10 26.66
N VAL A 53 -11.31 -6.15 25.35
CA VAL A 53 -11.78 -7.24 24.50
C VAL A 53 -10.58 -8.06 24.10
N ASN A 54 -10.47 -9.28 24.62
CA ASN A 54 -9.41 -10.20 24.20
C ASN A 54 -9.75 -10.79 22.83
N CYS A 55 -8.72 -10.96 21.99
CA CYS A 55 -8.84 -11.63 20.71
C CYS A 55 -9.34 -13.08 20.89
N MET A 56 -10.18 -13.54 19.97
CA MET A 56 -10.66 -14.93 19.89
C MET A 56 -10.53 -15.43 18.46
N LEU A 57 -9.89 -16.59 18.31
CA LEU A 57 -9.78 -17.33 17.06
C LEU A 57 -10.66 -18.57 17.16
N GLY A 58 -11.34 -18.89 16.07
CA GLY A 58 -12.11 -20.12 15.95
C GLY A 58 -11.21 -21.34 15.79
N SER A 59 -11.84 -22.52 15.75
CA SER A 59 -11.15 -23.78 15.45
C SER A 59 -10.53 -23.78 14.05
N TRP A 60 -9.45 -24.52 13.89
CA TRP A 60 -8.85 -24.81 12.58
C TRP A 60 -9.80 -25.62 11.70
N SER A 61 -9.85 -25.26 10.41
CA SER A 61 -10.40 -26.12 9.37
C SER A 61 -9.58 -27.40 9.22
N SER A 62 -10.17 -28.41 8.59
CA SER A 62 -9.40 -29.55 8.07
C SER A 62 -8.33 -29.06 7.09
N TRP A 63 -7.18 -29.75 7.08
CA TRP A 63 -6.16 -29.59 6.05
C TRP A 63 -6.73 -29.85 4.65
N THR A 64 -6.28 -29.11 3.65
CA THR A 64 -6.50 -29.47 2.24
C THR A 64 -5.84 -30.82 1.94
N PRO A 65 -6.42 -31.66 1.07
CA PRO A 65 -5.75 -32.88 0.62
C PRO A 65 -4.47 -32.54 -0.15
N CYS A 66 -3.44 -33.39 -0.03
CA CYS A 66 -2.34 -33.38 -1.01
C CYS A 66 -2.82 -34.07 -2.29
N THR A 67 -2.53 -33.46 -3.43
CA THR A 67 -2.57 -34.09 -4.76
C THR A 67 -1.14 -34.32 -5.24
N SER A 68 -0.98 -35.00 -6.38
CA SER A 68 0.33 -35.15 -7.05
C SER A 68 0.94 -33.84 -7.57
N CYS A 69 0.14 -32.77 -7.62
CA CYS A 69 0.52 -31.45 -8.13
C CYS A 69 0.67 -30.37 -7.06
N THR A 70 0.43 -30.69 -5.78
CA THR A 70 0.45 -29.70 -4.69
C THR A 70 1.54 -30.04 -3.68
N ASP A 71 2.56 -29.18 -3.58
CA ASP A 71 3.65 -29.36 -2.61
C ASP A 71 3.29 -28.97 -1.17
N LYS A 72 2.12 -28.37 -0.95
CA LYS A 72 1.71 -27.84 0.36
C LYS A 72 0.25 -28.12 0.67
N GLN A 73 -0.03 -28.53 1.90
CA GLN A 73 -1.35 -28.46 2.51
C GLN A 73 -1.56 -27.12 3.19
N PHE A 74 -2.80 -26.65 3.22
CA PHE A 74 -3.20 -25.41 3.88
C PHE A 74 -4.35 -25.67 4.84
N ARG A 75 -4.37 -24.93 5.94
CA ARG A 75 -5.55 -24.80 6.80
C ARG A 75 -5.75 -23.34 7.24
N PHE A 76 -6.97 -23.04 7.63
CA PHE A 76 -7.39 -21.71 8.01
C PHE A 76 -8.29 -21.73 9.24
N ARG A 77 -8.36 -20.61 9.95
CA ARG A 77 -9.36 -20.38 11.00
C ARG A 77 -9.86 -18.97 11.00
N ASN A 78 -11.11 -18.82 11.42
CA ASN A 78 -11.75 -17.52 11.51
C ASN A 78 -11.19 -16.71 12.68
N LEU A 79 -10.92 -15.42 12.43
CA LEU A 79 -10.86 -14.43 13.50
C LEU A 79 -12.30 -14.23 13.96
N GLU A 80 -12.71 -14.77 15.10
CA GLU A 80 -14.08 -14.61 15.61
C GLU A 80 -14.28 -13.22 16.20
N ARG A 81 -13.29 -12.74 16.96
CA ARG A 81 -13.30 -11.42 17.57
C ARG A 81 -11.89 -10.83 17.61
N PRO A 82 -11.65 -9.63 17.04
CA PRO A 82 -10.39 -8.93 17.21
C PRO A 82 -10.20 -8.49 18.67
N SER A 83 -8.94 -8.30 19.10
CA SER A 83 -8.69 -7.64 20.38
C SER A 83 -9.01 -6.15 20.31
N GLN A 84 -9.40 -5.53 21.41
CA GLN A 84 -9.68 -4.10 21.47
C GLN A 84 -9.57 -3.57 22.91
N PHE A 85 -9.40 -2.25 23.05
CA PHE A 85 -9.42 -1.55 24.35
C PHE A 85 -8.42 -2.11 25.39
N GLY A 86 -7.19 -2.39 24.93
CA GLY A 86 -6.14 -2.96 25.78
C GLY A 86 -6.29 -4.45 26.11
N GLY A 87 -7.19 -5.17 25.44
CA GLY A 87 -7.27 -6.64 25.54
C GLY A 87 -6.12 -7.34 24.79
N THR A 88 -5.87 -8.59 25.14
CA THR A 88 -4.73 -9.36 24.59
C THR A 88 -4.90 -9.65 23.10
N GLU A 89 -3.92 -9.24 22.29
CA GLU A 89 -3.78 -9.62 20.88
C GLU A 89 -3.49 -11.13 20.76
N CYS A 90 -3.90 -11.77 19.66
CA CYS A 90 -3.52 -13.16 19.41
C CYS A 90 -2.11 -13.20 18.79
N LEU A 91 -1.21 -14.04 19.30
CA LEU A 91 0.13 -14.21 18.72
C LEU A 91 0.15 -15.17 17.52
N GLU A 92 -0.90 -15.97 17.37
CA GLU A 92 -0.96 -17.04 16.39
C GLU A 92 -1.58 -16.60 15.04
N MET A 93 -1.21 -17.28 13.96
CA MET A 93 -1.64 -16.93 12.60
C MET A 93 -3.04 -17.48 12.24
N LEU A 94 -3.69 -16.84 11.26
CA LEU A 94 -4.98 -17.28 10.70
C LEU A 94 -4.83 -18.34 9.61
N TRP A 95 -3.71 -18.32 8.89
CA TRP A 95 -3.31 -19.30 7.88
C TRP A 95 -2.13 -20.11 8.40
N GLU A 96 -2.07 -21.38 8.00
CA GLU A 96 -0.93 -22.26 8.25
C GLU A 96 -0.77 -23.17 7.04
N ASN A 97 0.47 -23.44 6.66
CA ASN A 97 0.82 -24.38 5.60
C ASN A 97 1.84 -25.42 6.11
N LEU A 98 1.79 -26.60 5.51
CA LEU A 98 2.73 -27.69 5.73
C LEU A 98 3.13 -28.28 4.39
N ALA A 99 4.37 -28.76 4.27
CA ALA A 99 4.80 -29.49 3.08
C ALA A 99 4.00 -30.80 2.94
N CYS A 100 3.60 -31.12 1.72
CA CYS A 100 3.08 -32.43 1.38
C CYS A 100 4.19 -33.49 1.43
N PRO A 101 3.87 -34.76 1.73
CA PRO A 101 4.78 -35.87 1.49
C PRO A 101 5.14 -35.91 0.00
N THR A 102 6.38 -36.28 -0.33
CA THR A 102 6.88 -36.34 -1.70
C THR A 102 5.99 -37.21 -2.57
N ALA A 103 5.40 -36.63 -3.63
CA ALA A 103 4.50 -37.35 -4.52
C ALA A 103 5.27 -38.45 -5.27
N THR A 104 4.80 -39.69 -5.15
CA THR A 104 5.32 -40.86 -5.91
C THR A 104 4.73 -40.97 -7.32
N THR A 105 3.81 -40.08 -7.67
CA THR A 105 3.10 -40.03 -8.96
C THR A 105 3.36 -38.69 -9.63
N GLN A 106 3.64 -38.70 -10.93
CA GLN A 106 3.82 -37.47 -11.70
C GLN A 106 2.53 -36.62 -11.66
N CYS A 107 2.69 -35.31 -11.51
CA CYS A 107 1.61 -34.38 -11.74
C CYS A 107 1.23 -34.42 -13.24
N MET A 108 -0.01 -34.78 -13.53
CA MET A 108 -0.60 -34.58 -14.86
C MET A 108 -1.50 -33.35 -14.76
N VAL A 109 -0.96 -32.18 -15.09
CA VAL A 109 -1.79 -30.99 -15.35
C VAL A 109 -2.58 -31.29 -16.63
N PRO A 110 -3.93 -31.20 -16.63
CA PRO A 110 -4.68 -31.34 -17.86
C PRO A 110 -4.29 -30.23 -18.84
N ASP A 111 -4.07 -30.57 -20.11
CA ASP A 111 -3.83 -29.55 -21.13
C ASP A 111 -5.16 -28.88 -21.50
N TYR A 112 -5.23 -27.57 -21.26
CA TYR A 112 -6.41 -26.74 -21.50
C TYR A 112 -6.29 -25.89 -22.77
N CYS A 113 -5.15 -25.92 -23.46
CA CYS A 113 -4.84 -24.97 -24.53
C CYS A 113 -5.28 -25.43 -25.92
N GLY A 114 -5.58 -26.72 -26.10
CA GLY A 114 -6.21 -27.26 -27.30
C GLY A 114 -5.33 -27.14 -28.55
N ASP A 115 -5.73 -26.26 -29.48
CA ASP A 115 -4.95 -25.96 -30.70
C ASP A 115 -3.84 -24.90 -30.47
N GLY A 116 -3.72 -24.37 -29.25
CA GLY A 116 -2.67 -23.44 -28.84
C GLY A 116 -1.40 -24.13 -28.32
N PHE A 117 -0.37 -23.33 -28.00
CA PHE A 117 0.83 -23.79 -27.32
C PHE A 117 0.72 -23.59 -25.81
N THR A 118 1.28 -24.50 -25.03
CA THR A 118 1.21 -24.54 -23.57
C THR A 118 2.61 -24.33 -22.99
N CYS A 119 2.83 -23.22 -22.26
CA CYS A 119 4.10 -22.97 -21.58
C CYS A 119 4.41 -24.12 -20.58
N VAL A 120 5.65 -24.59 -20.55
CA VAL A 120 6.03 -25.88 -19.94
C VAL A 120 5.94 -25.87 -18.42
N GLU A 121 6.46 -24.85 -17.74
CA GLU A 121 6.42 -24.77 -16.28
C GLU A 121 5.05 -24.29 -15.76
N THR A 122 4.38 -23.41 -16.51
CA THR A 122 3.25 -22.63 -15.98
C THR A 122 1.89 -23.04 -16.53
N GLY A 123 1.84 -23.82 -17.61
CA GLY A 123 0.62 -24.28 -18.25
C GLY A 123 -0.20 -23.16 -18.91
N ARG A 124 0.40 -21.98 -19.14
CA ARG A 124 -0.26 -20.83 -19.76
C ARG A 124 -0.42 -21.06 -21.26
N CYS A 125 -1.60 -20.72 -21.79
CA CYS A 125 -1.92 -20.88 -23.21
C CYS A 125 -1.52 -19.65 -24.03
N ILE A 126 -0.70 -19.85 -25.07
CA ILE A 126 -0.39 -18.84 -26.10
C ILE A 126 -0.83 -19.33 -27.48
N SER A 127 -0.92 -18.41 -28.45
CA SER A 127 -1.24 -18.78 -29.84
C SER A 127 -0.07 -19.56 -30.47
N GLN A 128 -0.36 -20.63 -31.20
CA GLN A 128 0.64 -21.40 -31.95
C GLN A 128 1.48 -20.54 -32.92
N SER A 129 0.93 -19.41 -33.37
CA SER A 129 1.62 -18.42 -34.23
C SER A 129 2.74 -17.65 -33.52
N LEU A 130 2.84 -17.76 -32.19
CA LEU A 130 3.85 -17.08 -31.38
C LEU A 130 5.07 -17.96 -31.10
N ARG A 131 4.97 -19.27 -31.32
CA ARG A 131 6.12 -20.18 -31.11
C ARG A 131 7.23 -19.89 -32.13
N CYS A 132 8.49 -19.82 -31.68
CA CYS A 132 9.67 -19.55 -32.50
C CYS A 132 9.60 -18.22 -33.29
N ASN A 133 9.03 -17.17 -32.69
CA ASN A 133 8.89 -15.84 -33.26
C ASN A 133 10.09 -14.91 -32.98
N GLY A 134 10.96 -15.29 -32.04
CA GLY A 134 12.13 -14.52 -31.60
C GLY A 134 11.88 -13.59 -30.40
N GLU A 135 10.74 -13.69 -29.74
CA GLU A 135 10.35 -12.93 -28.55
C GLU A 135 9.65 -13.87 -27.54
N PRO A 136 10.05 -13.88 -26.25
CA PRO A 136 9.43 -14.75 -25.25
C PRO A 136 8.02 -14.28 -24.89
N ASP A 137 7.03 -15.08 -25.27
CA ASP A 137 5.64 -14.98 -24.84
C ASP A 137 5.34 -15.94 -23.65
N CYS A 138 6.27 -16.83 -23.25
CA CYS A 138 6.30 -17.56 -21.97
C CYS A 138 7.48 -17.09 -21.07
N ASP A 139 7.27 -16.94 -19.75
CA ASP A 139 8.33 -16.55 -18.79
C ASP A 139 9.44 -17.62 -18.66
N ASP A 140 9.14 -18.88 -18.98
CA ASP A 140 10.09 -20.01 -19.01
C ASP A 140 10.83 -20.17 -20.35
N PHE A 141 10.58 -19.29 -21.34
CA PHE A 141 11.13 -19.32 -22.71
C PHE A 141 10.82 -20.60 -23.50
N SER A 142 9.86 -21.44 -23.06
CA SER A 142 9.56 -22.74 -23.69
C SER A 142 8.96 -22.64 -25.10
N ASP A 143 8.41 -21.48 -25.45
CA ASP A 143 7.91 -21.12 -26.77
C ASP A 143 9.02 -20.81 -27.80
N GLU A 144 10.21 -20.44 -27.32
CA GLU A 144 11.41 -20.20 -28.13
C GLU A 144 12.44 -21.33 -28.05
N ASP A 145 12.13 -22.44 -27.35
CA ASP A 145 12.98 -23.62 -27.28
C ASP A 145 12.73 -24.63 -28.44
N ASN A 146 13.80 -25.33 -28.80
CA ASN A 146 13.84 -26.36 -29.84
C ASN A 146 13.28 -25.90 -31.21
N CYS A 147 13.62 -24.67 -31.61
CA CYS A 147 13.23 -24.06 -32.87
C CYS A 147 14.21 -24.40 -34.00
N GLU A 148 13.76 -25.14 -35.04
CA GLU A 148 14.58 -25.43 -36.23
C GLU A 148 14.91 -24.17 -37.04
N SER A 149 14.01 -23.18 -37.03
CA SER A 149 14.19 -21.86 -37.62
C SER A 149 13.39 -20.83 -36.82
N VAL A 150 14.05 -19.78 -36.33
CA VAL A 150 13.38 -18.65 -35.67
C VAL A 150 12.86 -17.69 -36.74
N ASN A 151 11.55 -17.45 -36.77
CA ASN A 151 10.92 -16.47 -37.64
C ASN A 151 11.09 -15.06 -37.08
N GLN A 152 12.35 -14.62 -36.95
CA GLN A 152 12.67 -13.30 -36.40
C GLN A 152 11.91 -12.21 -37.13
N ARG A 153 11.14 -11.46 -36.36
CA ARG A 153 10.33 -10.37 -36.89
C ARG A 153 11.22 -9.17 -37.22
N GLU A 154 11.29 -8.79 -38.49
CA GLU A 154 11.97 -7.57 -38.95
C GLU A 154 11.19 -6.28 -38.59
N ASP A 155 10.65 -6.20 -37.37
CA ASP A 155 10.02 -5.00 -36.84
C ASP A 155 10.95 -4.22 -35.90
N LYS A 156 10.62 -2.95 -35.66
CA LYS A 156 11.41 -2.08 -34.77
C LYS A 156 11.02 -2.23 -33.30
N CYS A 157 10.09 -3.11 -32.94
CA CYS A 157 9.53 -3.16 -31.59
C CYS A 157 10.39 -3.93 -30.60
N SER A 158 11.19 -4.91 -31.04
CA SER A 158 12.12 -5.67 -30.19
C SER A 158 13.16 -4.79 -29.46
N THR A 159 13.48 -3.61 -29.99
CA THR A 159 14.42 -2.65 -29.38
C THR A 159 13.75 -1.49 -28.63
N LEU A 160 12.42 -1.41 -28.61
CA LEU A 160 11.70 -0.35 -27.91
C LEU A 160 11.46 -0.70 -26.45
N LEU A 161 11.72 0.26 -25.56
CA LEU A 161 11.40 0.15 -24.15
C LEU A 161 9.88 0.08 -23.92
N PRO A 162 9.39 -0.68 -22.92
CA PRO A 162 7.97 -0.71 -22.56
C PRO A 162 7.47 0.67 -22.08
N ILE A 163 6.17 0.92 -22.18
CA ILE A 163 5.54 2.12 -21.62
C ILE A 163 5.92 2.34 -20.14
N PRO A 164 6.30 3.57 -19.73
CA PRO A 164 6.70 3.85 -18.36
C PRO A 164 5.62 3.47 -17.35
N GLY A 165 5.98 2.63 -16.38
CA GLY A 165 5.07 2.18 -15.33
C GLY A 165 4.09 1.07 -15.75
N ALA A 166 4.33 0.35 -16.86
CA ALA A 166 3.58 -0.86 -17.22
C ALA A 166 3.38 -1.80 -16.01
N ASP A 167 4.49 -2.15 -15.33
CA ASP A 167 4.48 -2.99 -14.14
C ASP A 167 3.55 -2.45 -13.04
N ARG A 168 3.47 -1.11 -12.87
CA ARG A 168 2.66 -0.47 -11.82
C ARG A 168 1.16 -0.52 -12.12
N GLY A 169 0.76 -0.59 -13.39
CA GLY A 169 -0.64 -0.68 -13.79
C GLY A 169 -1.19 -2.10 -13.72
N THR A 170 -0.35 -3.13 -13.73
CA THR A 170 -0.77 -4.55 -13.72
C THR A 170 -0.77 -5.21 -12.33
N GLN A 171 -0.39 -4.46 -11.28
CA GLN A 171 -0.43 -4.93 -9.89
C GLN A 171 -1.87 -5.13 -9.40
N GLY A 172 -2.09 -6.18 -8.61
CA GLY A 172 -3.34 -6.37 -7.87
C GLY A 172 -3.52 -5.32 -6.77
N TYR A 173 -4.78 -5.07 -6.38
CA TYR A 173 -5.13 -4.06 -5.37
C TYR A 173 -6.00 -4.65 -4.25
N ASN A 174 -5.58 -4.45 -3.00
CA ASN A 174 -6.36 -4.84 -1.82
C ASN A 174 -7.10 -3.61 -1.25
N ILE A 175 -8.43 -3.56 -1.36
CA ILE A 175 -9.22 -2.40 -0.91
C ILE A 175 -9.28 -2.24 0.61
N LEU A 176 -9.02 -3.30 1.39
CA LEU A 176 -9.07 -3.25 2.85
C LEU A 176 -7.82 -2.58 3.44
N THR A 177 -6.68 -2.76 2.77
CA THR A 177 -5.39 -2.13 3.13
C THR A 177 -5.14 -0.84 2.32
N GLY A 178 -5.74 -0.75 1.14
CA GLY A 178 -5.50 0.28 0.14
C GLY A 178 -4.05 0.25 -0.37
N GLU A 179 -3.54 -0.95 -0.65
CA GLU A 179 -2.18 -1.22 -1.10
C GLU A 179 -2.19 -2.06 -2.39
N PHE A 180 -1.17 -1.83 -3.23
CA PHE A 180 -0.87 -2.68 -4.38
C PHE A 180 0.02 -3.85 -3.94
N VAL A 181 -0.20 -4.99 -4.56
CA VAL A 181 0.45 -6.27 -4.24
C VAL A 181 1.02 -6.89 -5.53
N ASP A 182 1.11 -8.21 -5.63
CA ASP A 182 1.75 -8.88 -6.75
C ASP A 182 1.00 -8.69 -8.09
N HIS A 183 1.66 -8.98 -9.21
CA HIS A 183 1.09 -8.79 -10.54
C HIS A 183 -0.06 -9.77 -10.81
N VAL A 184 -1.12 -9.27 -11.45
CA VAL A 184 -2.33 -10.05 -11.78
C VAL A 184 -2.59 -10.09 -13.29
N VAL A 185 -2.14 -9.06 -13.99
CA VAL A 185 -2.11 -8.95 -15.44
C VAL A 185 -0.64 -8.98 -15.88
N ASP A 186 -0.35 -9.52 -17.05
CA ASP A 186 1.02 -9.54 -17.55
C ASP A 186 1.45 -8.13 -18.06
N PRO A 187 2.56 -7.53 -17.55
CA PRO A 187 3.09 -6.26 -18.04
C PRO A 187 4.04 -6.37 -19.24
N LYS A 188 4.54 -7.57 -19.57
CA LYS A 188 5.54 -7.84 -20.62
C LYS A 188 4.95 -8.53 -21.84
N TYR A 189 3.85 -9.26 -21.73
CA TYR A 189 3.21 -9.96 -22.84
C TYR A 189 2.78 -8.99 -23.96
N TYR A 190 3.29 -9.24 -25.17
CA TYR A 190 2.93 -8.48 -26.38
C TYR A 190 2.04 -9.28 -27.33
N GLY A 191 2.04 -10.62 -27.28
CA GLY A 191 1.17 -11.46 -28.10
C GLY A 191 1.37 -11.21 -29.60
N GLY A 192 2.63 -11.05 -30.01
CA GLY A 192 2.99 -10.70 -31.39
C GLY A 192 2.54 -9.31 -31.85
N MET A 193 2.08 -8.41 -30.98
CA MET A 193 1.70 -7.04 -31.37
C MET A 193 2.89 -6.08 -31.29
N CYS A 194 3.08 -5.30 -32.36
CA CYS A 194 4.05 -4.20 -32.42
C CYS A 194 3.29 -2.86 -32.46
N GLU A 195 2.71 -2.50 -31.30
CA GLU A 195 2.10 -1.20 -31.08
C GLU A 195 3.02 -0.31 -30.25
N TYR A 196 3.17 0.95 -30.64
CA TYR A 196 4.04 1.91 -29.94
C TYR A 196 3.36 3.25 -29.68
N VAL A 197 3.70 3.87 -28.56
CA VAL A 197 3.24 5.19 -28.14
C VAL A 197 4.35 6.21 -28.39
N TYR A 198 4.03 7.23 -29.18
CA TYR A 198 4.94 8.35 -29.41
C TYR A 198 5.04 9.26 -28.17
N ASN A 199 6.27 9.54 -27.76
CA ASN A 199 6.61 10.52 -26.73
C ASN A 199 6.91 11.87 -27.39
N GLY A 200 6.37 12.98 -26.89
CA GLY A 200 6.63 14.32 -27.46
C GLY A 200 8.02 14.91 -27.19
N ASP A 201 8.67 14.58 -26.07
CA ASP A 201 9.84 15.33 -25.56
C ASP A 201 11.22 14.78 -25.98
N TRP A 202 11.31 13.67 -26.72
CA TRP A 202 12.57 13.01 -27.10
C TRP A 202 13.59 13.94 -27.79
N ARG A 203 13.11 15.05 -28.36
CA ARG A 203 13.91 16.12 -28.98
C ARG A 203 14.68 16.99 -27.98
N LYS A 204 14.64 16.69 -26.68
CA LYS A 204 15.54 17.29 -25.69
C LYS A 204 16.92 16.62 -25.81
N PHE A 205 17.98 17.44 -25.82
CA PHE A 205 19.35 16.94 -25.72
C PHE A 205 19.57 16.32 -24.33
N ALA A 206 20.16 15.13 -24.29
CA ALA A 206 20.69 14.52 -23.08
C ALA A 206 22.21 14.46 -23.19
N TYR A 207 22.88 14.88 -22.11
CA TYR A 207 24.30 14.63 -21.93
C TYR A 207 24.46 13.45 -20.99
N ASP A 208 24.93 12.32 -21.51
CA ASP A 208 25.40 11.23 -20.66
C ASP A 208 26.84 11.55 -20.25
N SER A 209 27.04 11.91 -18.98
CA SER A 209 28.36 12.20 -18.41
C SER A 209 29.20 10.95 -18.13
N PHE A 210 28.61 9.75 -18.15
CA PHE A 210 29.37 8.49 -18.04
C PHE A 210 29.94 8.08 -19.40
N CYS A 211 29.18 8.32 -20.48
CA CYS A 211 29.63 8.08 -21.85
C CYS A 211 30.23 9.32 -22.54
N GLU A 212 30.28 10.48 -21.87
CA GLU A 212 30.67 11.80 -22.38
C GLU A 212 30.00 12.14 -23.74
N ASN A 213 28.71 11.80 -23.87
CA ASN A 213 27.99 11.80 -25.15
C ASN A 213 26.74 12.70 -25.12
N LEU A 214 26.75 13.78 -25.91
CA LEU A 214 25.60 14.65 -26.14
C LEU A 214 24.77 14.14 -27.33
N HIS A 215 23.58 13.60 -27.05
CA HIS A 215 22.71 13.02 -28.07
C HIS A 215 21.25 13.44 -27.88
N TYR A 216 20.44 13.32 -28.93
CA TYR A 216 18.98 13.31 -28.78
C TYR A 216 18.56 11.97 -28.20
N THR A 217 17.55 11.97 -27.34
CA THR A 217 17.03 10.74 -26.74
C THR A 217 16.11 9.98 -27.70
N GLU A 218 16.63 9.60 -28.87
CA GLU A 218 15.87 8.87 -29.90
C GLU A 218 15.31 7.54 -29.38
N GLU A 219 15.98 6.91 -28.43
CA GLU A 219 15.53 5.70 -27.72
C GLU A 219 14.21 5.94 -26.96
N TYR A 220 13.99 7.12 -26.39
CA TYR A 220 12.75 7.48 -25.70
C TYR A 220 11.68 8.06 -26.63
N LYS A 221 11.87 8.06 -27.96
CA LYS A 221 10.92 8.60 -28.94
C LYS A 221 9.61 7.81 -29.01
N ASN A 222 9.71 6.49 -28.93
CA ASN A 222 8.59 5.57 -28.98
C ASN A 222 8.73 4.56 -27.84
N TYR A 223 7.63 4.25 -27.15
CA TYR A 223 7.58 3.17 -26.17
C TYR A 223 6.69 2.06 -26.69
N ARG A 224 7.09 0.80 -26.53
CA ARG A 224 6.26 -0.36 -26.88
C ARG A 224 5.11 -0.51 -25.89
N LYS A 225 3.91 -0.75 -26.38
CA LYS A 225 2.71 -0.91 -25.56
C LYS A 225 2.39 -2.41 -25.39
N PRO A 226 2.38 -2.96 -24.16
CA PRO A 226 2.00 -4.35 -23.91
C PRO A 226 0.55 -4.66 -24.33
N TYR A 227 0.28 -5.91 -24.68
CA TYR A 227 -1.01 -6.38 -25.23
C TYR A 227 -2.22 -5.97 -24.39
N ASN A 228 -2.06 -6.04 -23.06
CA ASN A 228 -3.12 -5.80 -22.08
C ASN A 228 -3.56 -4.33 -21.99
N TYR A 229 -2.73 -3.40 -22.45
CA TYR A 229 -3.06 -1.98 -22.51
C TYR A 229 -3.83 -1.68 -23.81
N HIS A 230 -5.09 -1.27 -23.69
CA HIS A 230 -5.88 -0.85 -24.85
C HIS A 230 -5.38 0.52 -25.35
N THR A 231 -5.22 1.49 -24.44
CA THR A 231 -4.67 2.82 -24.76
C THR A 231 -3.69 3.26 -23.69
N TYR A 232 -2.71 4.07 -24.11
CA TYR A 232 -1.78 4.78 -23.23
C TYR A 232 -1.38 6.08 -23.91
N HIS A 233 -1.58 7.22 -23.25
CA HIS A 233 -1.34 8.55 -23.80
C HIS A 233 -0.55 9.40 -22.80
N PHE A 234 0.57 9.99 -23.22
CA PHE A 234 1.29 10.96 -22.41
C PHE A 234 0.51 12.28 -22.30
N VAL A 235 0.54 12.89 -21.12
CA VAL A 235 0.01 14.25 -20.90
C VAL A 235 1.03 15.25 -21.45
N ALA A 236 0.57 16.19 -22.28
CA ALA A 236 1.45 17.14 -22.97
C ALA A 236 2.08 18.19 -22.04
N GLU A 237 1.36 18.60 -20.98
CA GLU A 237 1.86 19.49 -19.93
C GLU A 237 1.45 18.93 -18.56
N ALA A 238 2.45 18.58 -17.75
CA ALA A 238 2.25 17.94 -16.46
C ALA A 238 1.76 18.97 -15.42
N THR A 239 0.44 19.12 -15.27
CA THR A 239 -0.13 20.03 -14.29
C THR A 239 0.12 19.54 -12.87
N SER A 240 0.84 20.34 -12.07
CA SER A 240 0.96 20.13 -10.63
C SER A 240 -0.27 20.71 -9.92
N HIS A 241 -1.16 19.84 -9.47
CA HIS A 241 -2.25 20.23 -8.58
C HIS A 241 -1.83 19.98 -7.14
N GLY A 242 -1.90 20.99 -6.28
CA GLY A 242 -1.62 20.85 -4.87
C GLY A 242 -2.42 21.82 -4.03
N SER A 243 -2.73 21.44 -2.79
CA SER A 243 -3.20 22.36 -1.76
C SER A 243 -2.28 22.30 -0.53
N GLN A 244 -2.37 23.35 0.26
CA GLN A 244 -1.74 23.48 1.57
C GLN A 244 -2.85 23.81 2.56
N GLU A 245 -2.97 23.00 3.61
CA GLU A 245 -4.08 23.11 4.57
C GLU A 245 -3.54 22.89 5.99
N TYR A 246 -3.91 23.80 6.89
CA TYR A 246 -3.69 23.64 8.32
C TYR A 246 -4.88 22.92 8.97
N TYR A 247 -4.57 21.93 9.81
CA TYR A 247 -5.51 21.21 10.64
C TYR A 247 -5.13 21.40 12.11
N GLU A 248 -6.14 21.63 12.95
CA GLU A 248 -5.96 21.70 14.40
C GLU A 248 -5.55 20.35 15.00
N ASP A 249 -5.76 19.25 14.30
CA ASP A 249 -5.53 17.91 14.83
C ASP A 249 -5.31 16.84 13.77
N MET A 250 -4.76 15.70 14.19
CA MET A 250 -4.43 14.60 13.28
C MET A 250 -5.66 13.92 12.67
N THR A 251 -6.80 13.83 13.38
CA THR A 251 -7.99 13.16 12.82
C THR A 251 -8.64 13.97 11.72
N SER A 252 -8.79 15.29 11.87
CA SER A 252 -9.30 16.13 10.79
C SER A 252 -8.40 16.10 9.54
N MET A 253 -7.07 16.07 9.74
CA MET A 253 -6.11 15.85 8.63
C MET A 253 -6.26 14.47 7.97
N LEU A 254 -6.46 13.39 8.75
CA LEU A 254 -6.66 12.04 8.23
C LEU A 254 -8.03 11.86 7.55
N GLU A 255 -9.07 12.56 8.01
CA GLU A 255 -10.41 12.64 7.40
C GLU A 255 -10.30 13.28 6.00
N ALA A 256 -9.71 14.48 5.89
CA ALA A 256 -9.49 15.15 4.61
C ALA A 256 -8.62 14.33 3.64
N ARG A 257 -7.58 13.64 4.15
CA ARG A 257 -6.76 12.72 3.35
C ARG A 257 -7.52 11.51 2.82
N LYS A 258 -8.54 11.03 3.55
CA LYS A 258 -9.40 9.92 3.13
C LYS A 258 -10.33 10.35 2.00
N GLU A 259 -10.95 11.52 2.08
CA GLU A 259 -11.86 12.03 1.04
C GLU A 259 -11.16 12.23 -0.31
N MET A 260 -9.86 12.54 -0.30
CA MET A 260 -9.02 12.66 -1.50
C MET A 260 -8.63 11.33 -2.17
N SER A 261 -8.92 10.18 -1.58
CA SER A 261 -8.50 8.90 -2.16
C SER A 261 -9.35 8.54 -3.39
N SER A 262 -8.68 8.23 -4.51
CA SER A 262 -9.28 8.03 -5.84
C SER A 262 -10.30 6.90 -5.98
N VAL A 263 -10.48 6.09 -4.94
CA VAL A 263 -11.37 4.93 -4.94
C VAL A 263 -12.55 5.21 -4.01
N ASN A 264 -13.71 5.53 -4.61
CA ASN A 264 -14.97 5.84 -3.93
C ASN A 264 -15.56 4.66 -3.10
N ALA A 265 -14.87 3.52 -3.03
CA ALA A 265 -15.28 2.31 -2.30
C ALA A 265 -15.01 2.38 -0.79
N GLY A 266 -15.51 3.42 -0.12
CA GLY A 266 -15.71 3.45 1.33
C GLY A 266 -14.49 3.11 2.18
N ILE A 267 -13.28 3.52 1.76
CA ILE A 267 -12.02 3.06 2.37
C ILE A 267 -12.01 3.31 3.88
N THR A 268 -11.85 2.22 4.63
CA THR A 268 -11.54 2.24 6.05
C THR A 268 -10.06 2.56 6.21
N VAL A 269 -9.68 3.49 7.09
CA VAL A 269 -8.26 3.88 7.29
C VAL A 269 -7.52 2.77 8.05
N GLY A 270 -7.23 1.67 7.36
CA GLY A 270 -6.38 0.60 7.85
C GLY A 270 -4.91 1.04 7.87
N VAL A 271 -4.27 0.99 9.03
CA VAL A 271 -2.81 1.11 9.19
C VAL A 271 -2.27 -0.27 9.59
N TYR A 272 -1.17 -0.69 8.97
CA TYR A 272 -0.59 -2.04 8.93
C TYR A 272 0.69 -2.10 9.81
N VAL A 273 1.31 -3.23 10.18
CA VAL A 273 1.11 -4.67 9.91
C VAL A 273 1.36 -5.43 11.23
N TYR A 274 0.93 -6.70 11.37
CA TYR A 274 1.82 -7.77 11.84
C TYR A 274 1.25 -9.16 11.47
N ALA A 275 1.91 -9.79 10.50
CA ALA A 275 2.16 -11.22 10.50
C ALA A 275 3.68 -11.35 10.31
N ALA A 276 4.34 -12.20 11.11
CA ALA A 276 5.80 -12.30 11.06
C ALA A 276 6.26 -12.74 9.66
N GLY A 277 7.07 -11.90 8.98
CA GLY A 277 7.70 -12.22 7.70
C GLY A 277 7.49 -11.22 6.55
N MET A 278 6.59 -10.23 6.65
CA MET A 278 6.37 -9.24 5.58
C MET A 278 6.87 -7.84 5.97
N SER A 279 7.59 -7.19 5.05
CA SER A 279 8.00 -5.78 5.15
C SER A 279 6.78 -4.85 5.12
N GLY A 280 6.78 -3.80 5.94
CA GLY A 280 5.71 -2.80 5.95
C GLY A 280 5.79 -1.84 4.76
N SER A 281 4.64 -1.45 4.18
CA SER A 281 4.62 -0.52 3.05
C SER A 281 5.02 0.90 3.47
N LYS A 282 5.55 1.69 2.51
CA LYS A 282 5.85 3.13 2.71
C LYS A 282 4.64 3.95 3.18
N LYS A 283 3.41 3.56 2.77
CA LYS A 283 2.16 4.19 3.20
C LYS A 283 1.86 3.88 4.67
N SER A 284 2.08 2.63 5.09
CA SER A 284 1.90 2.21 6.47
C SER A 284 2.97 2.83 7.38
N GLU A 285 4.23 2.90 6.93
CA GLU A 285 5.31 3.59 7.62
C GLU A 285 4.98 5.06 7.86
N PHE A 286 4.59 5.81 6.81
CA PHE A 286 4.14 7.20 6.92
C PHE A 286 3.02 7.39 7.95
N LEU A 287 1.98 6.55 7.90
CA LEU A 287 0.86 6.61 8.85
C LEU A 287 1.30 6.22 10.28
N SER A 288 2.21 5.27 10.44
CA SER A 288 2.79 4.90 11.73
C SER A 288 3.67 6.00 12.32
N ASN A 289 4.33 6.80 11.48
CA ASN A 289 5.13 7.94 11.90
C ASN A 289 4.23 9.09 12.38
N ILE A 290 3.20 9.43 11.62
CA ILE A 290 2.23 10.48 12.01
C ILE A 290 1.45 10.09 13.27
N THR A 291 1.00 8.83 13.40
CA THR A 291 0.18 8.40 14.56
C THR A 291 0.91 8.33 15.90
N LYS A 292 2.21 8.61 15.94
CA LYS A 292 2.99 8.87 17.17
C LYS A 292 2.61 10.21 17.81
N TYR A 293 2.21 11.20 17.01
CA TYR A 293 1.92 12.56 17.44
C TYR A 293 0.48 12.68 17.96
N LYS A 294 0.32 12.50 19.28
CA LYS A 294 -0.99 12.50 19.98
C LYS A 294 -1.17 13.67 20.96
N ASN A 295 -0.21 14.59 21.07
CA ASN A 295 -0.32 15.71 21.99
C ASN A 295 -1.31 16.77 21.47
N GLN A 296 -2.11 17.35 22.36
CA GLN A 296 -3.12 18.36 22.03
C GLN A 296 -2.50 19.68 21.57
N ASP A 297 -1.28 19.97 22.03
CA ASP A 297 -0.50 21.16 21.69
C ASP A 297 0.11 21.10 20.28
N LEU A 298 -0.21 20.08 19.47
CA LEU A 298 0.29 19.92 18.10
C LEU A 298 -0.77 20.30 17.07
N GLY A 299 -0.37 21.07 16.05
CA GLY A 299 -1.11 21.30 14.81
C GLY A 299 -0.40 20.66 13.63
N PHE A 300 -1.09 20.52 12.50
CA PHE A 300 -0.57 19.82 11.32
C PHE A 300 -0.77 20.68 10.07
N VAL A 301 0.30 21.02 9.36
CA VAL A 301 0.20 21.54 7.99
C VAL A 301 0.43 20.38 7.03
N ARG A 302 -0.57 20.09 6.20
CA ARG A 302 -0.48 19.15 5.10
C ARG A 302 -0.24 19.93 3.82
N LEU A 303 0.85 19.63 3.12
CA LEU A 303 1.05 20.06 1.75
C LEU A 303 1.04 18.81 0.89
N TRP A 304 0.29 18.84 -0.20
CA TRP A 304 0.35 17.76 -1.18
C TRP A 304 0.45 18.33 -2.58
N SER A 305 1.06 17.56 -3.47
CA SER A 305 1.06 17.81 -4.90
C SER A 305 0.92 16.52 -5.68
N LYS A 306 0.17 16.58 -6.77
CA LYS A 306 -0.03 15.51 -7.74
C LYS A 306 0.41 16.01 -9.10
N VAL A 307 1.26 15.24 -9.76
CA VAL A 307 1.74 15.50 -11.12
C VAL A 307 1.32 14.34 -12.01
N GLN A 308 0.66 14.64 -13.12
CA GLN A 308 0.15 13.64 -14.07
C GLN A 308 1.11 13.52 -15.27
N THR A 309 1.43 12.30 -15.71
CA THR A 309 2.35 12.06 -16.83
C THR A 309 1.73 11.26 -17.97
N ALA A 310 0.77 10.38 -17.70
CA ALA A 310 0.02 9.67 -18.73
C ALA A 310 -1.35 9.20 -18.24
N HIS A 311 -2.26 8.91 -19.17
CA HIS A 311 -3.53 8.22 -18.92
C HIS A 311 -3.55 6.92 -19.72
N PHE A 312 -4.12 5.86 -19.16
CA PHE A 312 -4.20 4.55 -19.81
C PHE A 312 -5.52 3.84 -19.50
N LYS A 313 -5.91 2.93 -20.39
CA LYS A 313 -7.05 2.04 -20.23
C LYS A 313 -6.65 0.61 -20.56
N MET A 314 -7.02 -0.34 -19.72
CA MET A 314 -6.81 -1.77 -19.99
C MET A 314 -7.79 -2.28 -21.05
N ARG A 315 -7.44 -3.42 -21.67
CA ARG A 315 -8.34 -4.17 -22.55
C ARG A 315 -9.54 -4.70 -21.76
N SER A 316 -10.71 -4.73 -22.40
CA SER A 316 -11.98 -5.14 -21.76
C SER A 316 -12.22 -6.65 -21.73
N ASN A 317 -11.48 -7.43 -22.51
CA ASN A 317 -11.63 -8.87 -22.67
C ASN A 317 -10.31 -9.50 -23.15
N ASN A 318 -10.21 -10.82 -23.08
CA ASN A 318 -9.05 -11.63 -23.44
C ASN A 318 -7.76 -11.16 -22.76
N LEU A 319 -7.85 -10.64 -21.52
CA LEU A 319 -6.70 -10.18 -20.76
C LEU A 319 -5.74 -11.34 -20.50
N MET A 320 -4.45 -11.14 -20.77
CA MET A 320 -3.42 -12.13 -20.47
C MET A 320 -2.97 -11.97 -19.02
N LEU A 321 -3.14 -13.03 -18.25
CA LEU A 321 -2.78 -13.08 -16.83
C LEU A 321 -1.27 -13.23 -16.65
N HIS A 322 -0.75 -12.66 -15.55
CA HIS A 322 0.61 -12.93 -15.11
C HIS A 322 0.77 -14.41 -14.75
N GLU A 323 1.93 -15.01 -15.02
CA GLU A 323 2.10 -16.47 -14.86
C GLU A 323 1.95 -16.94 -13.41
N ASP A 324 2.56 -16.25 -12.44
CA ASP A 324 2.36 -16.53 -11.01
C ASP A 324 0.88 -16.51 -10.57
N PHE A 325 0.10 -15.57 -11.12
CA PHE A 325 -1.32 -15.42 -10.83
C PHE A 325 -2.12 -16.57 -11.46
N TYR A 326 -1.79 -16.95 -12.69
CA TYR A 326 -2.40 -18.06 -13.41
C TYR A 326 -2.11 -19.40 -12.73
N LEU A 327 -0.85 -19.69 -12.41
CA LEU A 327 -0.44 -20.85 -11.61
C LEU A 327 -1.23 -20.95 -10.31
N SER A 328 -1.18 -19.87 -9.50
CA SER A 328 -1.87 -19.81 -8.22
C SER A 328 -3.40 -19.93 -8.36
N LEU A 329 -3.98 -19.52 -9.49
CA LEU A 329 -5.41 -19.64 -9.79
C LEU A 329 -5.78 -21.09 -10.13
N MET A 330 -4.93 -21.80 -10.87
CA MET A 330 -5.16 -23.19 -11.27
C MET A 330 -4.93 -24.17 -10.12
N GLU A 331 -4.02 -23.86 -9.18
CA GLU A 331 -3.85 -24.55 -7.89
C GLU A 331 -5.09 -24.48 -6.97
N LEU A 332 -6.01 -23.53 -7.18
CA LEU A 332 -7.19 -23.40 -6.31
C LEU A 332 -8.12 -24.61 -6.48
N PRO A 333 -8.68 -25.16 -5.38
CA PRO A 333 -9.56 -26.31 -5.46
C PRO A 333 -10.94 -25.93 -6.02
N GLU A 334 -11.49 -26.80 -6.87
CA GLU A 334 -12.88 -26.72 -7.35
C GLU A 334 -13.90 -26.97 -6.22
N GLN A 335 -13.50 -27.71 -5.17
CA GLN A 335 -14.26 -27.76 -3.93
C GLN A 335 -13.95 -26.50 -3.09
N TYR A 336 -14.99 -25.79 -2.66
CA TYR A 336 -14.86 -24.54 -1.90
C TYR A 336 -14.03 -24.71 -0.61
N ASN A 337 -12.84 -24.10 -0.57
CA ASN A 337 -12.00 -24.00 0.62
C ASN A 337 -11.60 -22.53 0.85
N PHE A 338 -12.28 -21.85 1.77
CA PHE A 338 -12.04 -20.43 2.04
C PHE A 338 -10.58 -20.12 2.46
N GLY A 339 -9.86 -21.07 3.06
CA GLY A 339 -8.45 -20.89 3.43
C GLY A 339 -7.54 -20.64 2.23
N MET A 340 -7.72 -21.41 1.15
CA MET A 340 -6.97 -21.25 -0.11
C MET A 340 -7.31 -19.92 -0.78
N TYR A 341 -8.60 -19.64 -1.00
CA TYR A 341 -9.03 -18.40 -1.66
C TYR A 341 -8.68 -17.13 -0.85
N SER A 342 -8.76 -17.17 0.49
CA SER A 342 -8.35 -16.04 1.33
C SER A 342 -6.84 -15.81 1.33
N HIS A 343 -6.03 -16.86 1.19
CA HIS A 343 -4.59 -16.74 0.95
C HIS A 343 -4.31 -16.12 -0.43
N PHE A 344 -5.03 -16.56 -1.47
CA PHE A 344 -4.93 -15.97 -2.81
C PHE A 344 -5.21 -14.46 -2.80
N PHE A 345 -6.27 -13.99 -2.15
CA PHE A 345 -6.56 -12.55 -2.03
C PHE A 345 -5.59 -11.77 -1.15
N LYS A 346 -4.83 -12.46 -0.28
CA LYS A 346 -3.73 -11.83 0.49
C LYS A 346 -2.53 -11.56 -0.41
N THR A 347 -2.20 -12.47 -1.32
CA THR A 347 -1.09 -12.35 -2.29
C THR A 347 -1.43 -11.41 -3.45
N PHE A 348 -2.53 -11.66 -4.16
CA PHE A 348 -2.90 -10.95 -5.40
C PHE A 348 -3.94 -9.85 -5.20
N GLY A 349 -4.42 -9.67 -3.97
CA GLY A 349 -5.37 -8.63 -3.64
C GLY A 349 -6.82 -8.99 -3.98
N THR A 350 -7.68 -7.99 -3.96
CA THR A 350 -9.15 -8.15 -4.03
C THR A 350 -9.74 -7.61 -5.33
N HIS A 351 -9.00 -6.75 -6.02
CA HIS A 351 -9.39 -5.98 -7.17
C HIS A 351 -8.20 -5.84 -8.12
N TYR A 352 -8.45 -5.44 -9.35
CA TYR A 352 -7.44 -5.08 -10.34
C TYR A 352 -7.79 -3.73 -10.98
N VAL A 353 -6.82 -3.10 -11.64
CA VAL A 353 -6.96 -1.78 -12.26
C VAL A 353 -7.48 -1.91 -13.69
N THR A 354 -8.45 -1.06 -14.06
CA THR A 354 -9.11 -1.10 -15.38
C THR A 354 -8.83 0.14 -16.23
N GLU A 355 -8.68 1.29 -15.57
CA GLU A 355 -8.33 2.58 -16.17
C GLU A 355 -7.55 3.38 -15.14
N GLY A 356 -6.66 4.27 -15.55
CA GLY A 356 -5.95 5.11 -14.60
C GLY A 356 -5.05 6.18 -15.17
N THR A 357 -4.54 6.98 -14.25
CA THR A 357 -3.58 8.05 -14.49
C THR A 357 -2.27 7.67 -13.82
N MET A 358 -1.19 7.75 -14.59
CA MET A 358 0.20 7.60 -14.17
C MET A 358 0.81 8.95 -13.80
N GLY A 359 1.78 8.96 -12.89
CA GLY A 359 2.58 10.13 -12.57
C GLY A 359 3.24 10.03 -11.20
N GLY A 360 3.04 11.04 -10.35
CA GLY A 360 3.61 11.08 -9.01
C GLY A 360 2.77 11.86 -8.01
N THR A 361 2.93 11.53 -6.73
CA THR A 361 2.37 12.29 -5.61
C THR A 361 3.44 12.59 -4.58
N LEU A 362 3.46 13.84 -4.13
CA LEU A 362 4.29 14.35 -3.05
C LEU A 362 3.37 14.76 -1.90
N GLU A 363 3.60 14.27 -0.69
CA GLU A 363 2.83 14.64 0.49
C GLU A 363 3.76 14.91 1.67
N TYR A 364 3.66 16.12 2.22
CA TYR A 364 4.35 16.60 3.41
C TYR A 364 3.34 16.80 4.53
N VAL A 365 3.64 16.29 5.71
CA VAL A 365 2.92 16.60 6.95
C VAL A 365 3.92 17.18 7.94
N VAL A 366 3.79 18.48 8.17
CA VAL A 366 4.59 19.25 9.13
C VAL A 366 3.86 19.29 10.46
N VAL A 367 4.50 18.76 11.50
CA VAL A 367 3.99 18.78 12.88
C VAL A 367 4.49 20.05 13.56
N ILE A 368 3.55 20.89 13.99
CA ILE A 368 3.83 22.24 14.52
C ILE A 368 3.44 22.29 15.99
N ASN A 369 4.31 22.86 16.82
CA ASN A 369 4.01 23.15 18.21
C ASN A 369 3.15 24.43 18.33
N LYS A 370 1.90 24.29 18.76
CA LYS A 370 0.94 25.40 18.91
C LYS A 370 1.35 26.40 19.98
N THR A 371 1.94 25.97 21.10
CA THR A 371 2.33 26.91 22.16
C THR A 371 3.43 27.82 21.64
N SER A 372 4.46 27.26 21.01
CA SER A 372 5.55 28.06 20.44
C SER A 372 5.16 28.86 19.19
N MET A 373 4.15 28.41 18.43
CA MET A 373 3.49 29.23 17.39
C MET A 373 2.82 30.47 17.99
N SER A 374 2.11 30.32 19.12
CA SER A 374 1.44 31.42 19.82
C SER A 374 2.42 32.37 20.52
N GLU A 375 3.50 31.86 21.13
CA GLU A 375 4.59 32.65 21.72
C GLU A 375 5.28 33.52 20.65
N SER A 376 5.47 32.95 19.46
CA SER A 376 6.05 33.64 18.29
C SER A 376 5.06 34.58 17.58
N LYS A 377 3.79 34.63 18.01
CA LYS A 377 2.71 35.42 17.39
C LYS A 377 2.50 35.15 15.89
N LEU A 378 2.72 33.91 15.46
CA LEU A 378 2.51 33.49 14.08
C LEU A 378 1.10 32.96 13.87
N GLU A 379 0.46 33.36 12.78
CA GLU A 379 -0.79 32.74 12.33
C GLU A 379 -0.51 31.44 11.56
N ALA A 380 -1.37 30.43 11.70
CA ALA A 380 -1.25 29.17 10.97
C ALA A 380 -1.10 29.38 9.46
N LYS A 381 -1.83 30.35 8.88
CA LYS A 381 -1.78 30.71 7.45
C LYS A 381 -0.45 31.33 7.01
N GLN A 382 0.31 31.93 7.92
CA GLN A 382 1.65 32.44 7.64
C GLN A 382 2.65 31.28 7.59
N VAL A 383 2.56 30.35 8.55
CA VAL A 383 3.42 29.15 8.60
C VAL A 383 3.16 28.24 7.40
N GLU A 384 1.88 28.00 7.07
CA GLU A 384 1.41 27.27 5.89
C GLU A 384 2.06 27.80 4.59
N LYS A 385 1.94 29.12 4.33
CA LYS A 385 2.56 29.78 3.17
C LYS A 385 4.08 29.73 3.17
N CYS A 386 4.73 29.85 4.33
CA CYS A 386 6.18 29.79 4.44
C CYS A 386 6.70 28.41 3.99
N ILE A 387 6.05 27.33 4.44
CA ILE A 387 6.41 25.96 4.06
C ILE A 387 6.10 25.71 2.56
N GLY A 388 4.95 26.19 2.06
CA GLY A 388 4.60 26.08 0.64
C GLY A 388 5.58 26.78 -0.30
N ALA A 389 6.11 27.93 0.12
CA ALA A 389 7.13 28.67 -0.61
C ALA A 389 8.49 27.95 -0.56
N ALA A 390 8.88 27.40 0.59
CA ALA A 390 10.14 26.66 0.76
C ALA A 390 10.23 25.45 -0.20
N VAL A 391 9.15 24.68 -0.34
CA VAL A 391 9.08 23.52 -1.26
C VAL A 391 8.86 23.93 -2.73
N GLY A 392 8.43 25.17 -2.98
CA GLY A 392 8.17 25.69 -4.34
C GLY A 392 6.78 25.37 -4.90
N LEU A 393 5.83 24.99 -4.04
CA LEU A 393 4.43 24.75 -4.43
C LEU A 393 3.61 26.04 -4.53
N THR A 394 4.08 27.14 -3.94
CA THR A 394 3.50 28.48 -4.11
C THR A 394 4.53 29.45 -4.67
N PHE A 395 4.17 30.17 -5.75
CA PHE A 395 5.00 31.25 -6.28
C PHE A 395 5.16 32.39 -5.25
N PRO A 396 6.33 33.04 -5.18
CA PRO A 396 6.50 34.25 -4.40
C PRO A 396 5.70 35.38 -5.06
N LEU A 397 4.62 35.82 -4.42
CA LEU A 397 3.87 37.01 -4.84
C LEU A 397 4.35 38.23 -4.03
N ASP A 398 4.56 39.34 -4.73
CA ASP A 398 5.28 40.57 -4.33
C ASP A 398 4.67 41.39 -3.16
N ASN A 399 3.82 40.79 -2.31
CA ASN A 399 3.17 41.46 -1.18
C ASN A 399 3.16 40.66 0.13
N VAL A 400 3.99 39.62 0.27
CA VAL A 400 4.59 39.36 1.59
C VAL A 400 5.81 40.27 1.70
N ALA A 401 5.53 41.54 2.03
CA ALA A 401 6.56 42.40 2.58
C ALA A 401 7.26 41.63 3.70
N SER A 402 8.58 41.73 3.76
CA SER A 402 9.39 41.16 4.84
C SER A 402 8.69 41.46 6.16
N VAL A 403 8.12 40.42 6.78
CA VAL A 403 7.53 40.57 8.10
C VAL A 403 8.71 40.78 9.01
N ASP A 404 9.01 42.04 9.31
CA ASP A 404 9.96 42.47 10.33
C ASP A 404 9.39 42.05 11.70
N LEU A 405 9.39 40.73 11.92
CA LEU A 405 9.32 40.11 13.23
C LEU A 405 10.55 40.58 13.98
N LYS A 406 10.38 41.69 14.72
CA LYS A 406 11.37 42.29 15.61
C LYS A 406 11.68 41.41 16.83
N VAL A 407 11.91 40.11 16.61
CA VAL A 407 12.44 39.14 17.58
C VAL A 407 13.28 38.08 16.82
N GLY A 408 14.52 38.41 16.47
CA GLY A 408 15.66 37.47 16.41
C GLY A 408 15.72 36.34 15.37
N VAL A 409 14.62 35.89 14.74
CA VAL A 409 14.63 34.80 13.75
C VAL A 409 13.59 35.06 12.66
N ASN A 410 14.03 35.17 11.40
CA ASN A 410 13.15 35.19 10.24
C ASN A 410 12.85 33.74 9.82
N PRO A 411 11.60 33.22 9.93
CA PRO A 411 11.32 31.81 9.62
C PRO A 411 11.41 31.47 8.13
N CYS A 412 11.41 32.48 7.25
CA CYS A 412 11.32 32.35 5.80
C CYS A 412 12.47 33.11 5.11
N GLU A 413 13.71 32.97 5.60
CA GLU A 413 14.87 33.44 4.85
C GLU A 413 15.01 32.66 3.53
N LYS A 414 15.42 33.38 2.47
CA LYS A 414 15.16 33.02 1.06
C LYS A 414 15.93 31.80 0.52
N GLU A 415 16.68 31.10 1.37
CA GLU A 415 17.48 29.91 1.04
C GLU A 415 17.29 28.78 2.08
N GLY A 416 16.05 28.55 2.51
CA GLY A 416 15.70 27.54 3.52
C GLY A 416 15.66 26.10 3.00
N SER A 417 16.79 25.38 3.02
CA SER A 417 16.79 23.90 2.94
C SER A 417 16.06 23.30 4.14
N PHE A 418 15.12 22.39 3.89
CA PHE A 418 14.41 21.68 4.96
C PHE A 418 15.29 20.56 5.56
N ASP A 419 16.27 20.95 6.37
CA ASP A 419 17.22 20.02 6.99
C ASP A 419 16.71 19.42 8.32
N GLN A 420 16.80 18.09 8.44
CA GLN A 420 16.53 17.33 9.68
C GLN A 420 17.70 17.47 10.68
N GLY A 421 18.21 18.69 10.86
CA GLY A 421 19.26 18.98 11.81
C GLY A 421 18.72 18.90 13.24
N LYS A 422 19.35 18.08 14.10
CA LYS A 422 19.22 18.19 15.57
C LYS A 422 19.95 19.46 16.08
N GLY A 423 19.64 20.61 15.50
CA GLY A 423 20.11 21.91 15.91
C GLY A 423 19.34 22.41 17.13
N THR A 424 20.02 23.08 18.05
CA THR A 424 19.49 23.42 19.38
C THR A 424 18.40 24.50 19.41
N HIS A 425 17.94 25.02 18.26
CA HIS A 425 16.94 26.09 18.18
C HIS A 425 16.05 26.01 16.93
N SER A 426 14.87 25.39 17.04
CA SER A 426 13.66 25.73 16.24
C SER A 426 12.39 25.17 16.87
N ALA A 427 11.99 25.69 18.05
CA ALA A 427 10.89 25.19 18.88
C ALA A 427 9.47 25.21 18.25
N LEU A 428 9.33 25.58 16.98
CA LEU A 428 8.06 25.67 16.26
C LEU A 428 7.69 24.39 15.51
N ILE A 429 8.66 23.68 14.95
CA ILE A 429 8.44 22.48 14.12
C ILE A 429 9.01 21.27 14.85
N GLU A 430 8.15 20.32 15.17
CA GLU A 430 8.48 19.12 15.95
C GLU A 430 8.99 17.97 15.05
N ASP A 431 8.38 17.79 13.87
CA ASP A 431 8.82 16.83 12.86
C ASP A 431 8.21 17.15 11.48
N VAL A 432 8.79 16.56 10.43
CA VAL A 432 8.22 16.55 9.08
C VAL A 432 8.24 15.15 8.51
N VAL A 433 7.04 14.60 8.34
CA VAL A 433 6.81 13.27 7.75
C VAL A 433 6.52 13.44 6.26
N THR A 434 7.23 12.67 5.43
CA THR A 434 7.15 12.77 3.96
C THR A 434 6.66 11.47 3.34
N LEU A 435 5.82 11.57 2.31
CA LEU A 435 5.46 10.45 1.45
C LEU A 435 5.59 10.88 -0.01
N VAL A 436 6.63 10.40 -0.65
CA VAL A 436 6.85 10.54 -2.09
C VAL A 436 6.47 9.22 -2.76
N LYS A 437 5.66 9.29 -3.83
CA LYS A 437 5.37 8.15 -4.70
C LYS A 437 5.64 8.53 -6.15
N GLY A 438 6.23 7.59 -6.90
CA GLY A 438 6.72 7.83 -8.25
C GLY A 438 8.02 8.62 -8.26
N GLY A 439 8.76 8.49 -9.35
CA GLY A 439 10.01 9.19 -9.61
C GLY A 439 11.21 8.56 -8.93
N VAL A 440 12.39 9.07 -9.30
CA VAL A 440 13.65 8.66 -8.70
C VAL A 440 13.78 9.37 -7.36
N THR A 441 13.59 8.61 -6.27
CA THR A 441 13.66 9.10 -4.88
C THR A 441 14.98 8.79 -4.20
N TYR A 442 15.93 8.16 -4.90
CA TYR A 442 17.25 7.79 -4.38
C TYR A 442 18.34 8.12 -5.40
N SER A 443 19.49 8.58 -4.95
CA SER A 443 20.74 8.66 -5.70
C SER A 443 21.78 7.71 -5.07
N SER A 444 22.95 7.59 -5.71
CA SER A 444 24.11 6.86 -5.15
C SER A 444 24.58 7.40 -3.78
N SER A 445 24.15 8.59 -3.38
CA SER A 445 24.48 9.21 -2.08
C SER A 445 23.34 9.16 -1.04
N GLY A 446 22.18 8.56 -1.35
CA GLY A 446 21.06 8.39 -0.41
C GLY A 446 19.70 8.84 -0.96
N LEU A 447 18.72 9.04 -0.07
CA LEU A 447 17.38 9.50 -0.43
C LEU A 447 17.43 10.96 -0.96
N LEU A 448 16.93 11.19 -2.16
CA LEU A 448 16.75 12.53 -2.72
C LEU A 448 15.58 13.23 -2.01
N ALA A 449 15.89 14.05 -1.01
CA ALA A 449 14.89 14.84 -0.29
C ALA A 449 14.43 16.03 -1.15
N ILE A 450 13.12 16.12 -1.41
CA ILE A 450 12.50 17.19 -2.22
C ILE A 450 12.31 18.45 -1.36
N ARG A 451 13.39 19.19 -1.13
CA ARG A 451 13.43 20.27 -0.13
C ARG A 451 13.19 21.67 -0.69
N ASN A 452 13.26 21.84 -2.00
CA ASN A 452 13.25 23.16 -2.65
C ASN A 452 12.62 23.09 -4.07
N PRO A 453 12.33 24.23 -4.73
CA PRO A 453 11.67 24.24 -6.04
C PRO A 453 12.45 23.50 -7.15
N GLU A 454 13.79 23.46 -7.04
CA GLU A 454 14.66 22.79 -8.01
C GLU A 454 14.60 21.27 -7.87
N THR A 455 14.77 20.75 -6.66
CA THR A 455 14.61 19.31 -6.37
C THR A 455 13.20 18.82 -6.67
N TYR A 456 12.17 19.67 -6.49
CA TYR A 456 10.81 19.38 -6.92
C TYR A 456 10.68 19.26 -8.45
N ARG A 457 11.28 20.18 -9.22
CA ARG A 457 11.32 20.08 -10.70
C ARG A 457 12.09 18.85 -11.18
N ASN A 458 13.21 18.53 -10.54
CA ASN A 458 14.03 17.36 -10.87
C ASN A 458 13.28 16.04 -10.58
N TRP A 459 12.57 15.96 -9.45
CA TRP A 459 11.64 14.86 -9.18
C TRP A 459 10.55 14.77 -10.25
N GLY A 460 9.89 15.90 -10.56
CA GLY A 460 8.85 15.98 -11.59
C GLY A 460 9.31 15.50 -12.96
N ALA A 461 10.53 15.85 -13.38
CA ALA A 461 11.14 15.36 -14.62
C ALA A 461 11.35 13.83 -14.62
N SER A 462 11.69 13.24 -13.46
CA SER A 462 11.89 11.79 -13.32
C SER A 462 10.61 10.97 -13.39
N LEU A 463 9.45 11.57 -13.06
CA LEU A 463 8.13 10.90 -13.08
C LEU A 463 7.74 10.38 -14.46
N LYS A 464 8.33 10.92 -15.52
CA LYS A 464 8.05 10.50 -16.88
C LYS A 464 8.54 9.08 -17.17
N TYR A 465 9.68 8.70 -16.61
CA TYR A 465 10.34 7.42 -16.85
C TYR A 465 10.02 6.40 -15.75
N ASN A 466 9.76 6.86 -14.52
CA ASN A 466 9.38 6.01 -13.39
C ASN A 466 8.08 6.52 -12.73
N PRO A 467 6.94 6.54 -13.43
CA PRO A 467 5.67 6.91 -12.82
C PRO A 467 5.16 5.83 -11.87
N VAL A 468 4.26 6.25 -10.98
CA VAL A 468 3.37 5.37 -10.21
C VAL A 468 1.92 5.63 -10.60
N LEU A 469 1.05 4.67 -10.32
CA LEU A 469 -0.39 4.84 -10.43
C LEU A 469 -0.90 5.81 -9.35
N ILE A 470 -1.53 6.92 -9.76
CA ILE A 470 -1.96 8.01 -8.85
C ILE A 470 -3.48 8.15 -8.76
N GLU A 471 -4.20 7.89 -9.85
CA GLU A 471 -5.67 7.74 -9.90
C GLU A 471 -6.00 6.51 -10.73
N TYR A 472 -7.06 5.80 -10.37
CA TYR A 472 -7.37 4.50 -10.97
C TYR A 472 -8.80 4.07 -10.67
N GLU A 473 -9.44 3.49 -11.67
CA GLU A 473 -10.66 2.69 -11.53
C GLU A 473 -10.29 1.23 -11.29
N ILE A 474 -11.13 0.54 -10.52
CA ILE A 474 -10.91 -0.87 -10.16
C ILE A 474 -12.17 -1.72 -10.35
N MET A 475 -11.96 -2.98 -10.71
CA MET A 475 -13.00 -4.02 -10.67
C MET A 475 -12.57 -5.19 -9.77
N PRO A 476 -13.52 -5.99 -9.23
CA PRO A 476 -13.20 -7.15 -8.42
C PRO A 476 -12.33 -8.16 -9.17
N ILE A 477 -11.38 -8.80 -8.47
CA ILE A 477 -10.36 -9.66 -9.09
C ILE A 477 -10.95 -10.92 -9.76
N TYR A 478 -12.16 -11.35 -9.39
CA TYR A 478 -12.86 -12.42 -10.10
C TYR A 478 -13.41 -11.99 -11.47
N GLU A 479 -13.68 -10.70 -11.70
CA GLU A 479 -14.04 -10.21 -13.05
C GLU A 479 -12.81 -10.19 -13.98
N LEU A 480 -11.58 -10.00 -13.45
CA LEU A 480 -10.36 -10.19 -14.24
C LEU A 480 -10.28 -11.62 -14.79
N VAL A 481 -10.46 -12.62 -13.92
CA VAL A 481 -10.44 -14.03 -14.31
C VAL A 481 -11.51 -14.33 -15.37
N ARG A 482 -12.72 -13.78 -15.21
CA ARG A 482 -13.82 -13.91 -16.16
C ARG A 482 -13.56 -13.24 -17.52
N LEU A 483 -12.76 -12.18 -17.55
CA LEU A 483 -12.41 -11.40 -18.75
C LEU A 483 -11.03 -11.77 -19.32
N SER A 484 -10.39 -12.81 -18.78
CA SER A 484 -9.07 -13.27 -19.19
C SER A 484 -9.12 -14.40 -20.22
N THR A 485 -7.97 -14.73 -20.80
CA THR A 485 -7.77 -15.94 -21.62
C THR A 485 -8.01 -17.26 -20.86
N ALA A 486 -8.00 -17.23 -19.52
CA ALA A 486 -8.23 -18.42 -18.68
C ALA A 486 -9.72 -18.73 -18.41
N ALA A 487 -10.64 -17.84 -18.80
CA ALA A 487 -12.04 -17.90 -18.39
C ALA A 487 -12.74 -19.23 -18.70
N ASP A 488 -12.41 -19.86 -19.84
CA ASP A 488 -13.07 -21.07 -20.33
C ASP A 488 -12.69 -22.35 -19.56
N HIS A 489 -11.51 -22.41 -18.93
CA HIS A 489 -11.00 -23.60 -18.24
C HIS A 489 -10.92 -23.49 -16.71
N VAL A 490 -11.07 -22.29 -16.13
CA VAL A 490 -11.07 -22.08 -14.66
C VAL A 490 -12.20 -22.86 -13.96
N GLY A 491 -13.32 -23.10 -14.66
CA GLY A 491 -14.41 -23.97 -14.19
C GLY A 491 -15.08 -23.48 -12.90
N ALA A 492 -15.33 -24.40 -11.97
CA ALA A 492 -16.01 -24.09 -10.70
C ALA A 492 -15.26 -23.09 -9.80
N ARG A 493 -13.94 -22.91 -10.02
CA ARG A 493 -13.09 -22.01 -9.23
C ARG A 493 -13.57 -20.56 -9.27
N LEU A 494 -14.12 -20.09 -10.40
CA LEU A 494 -14.59 -18.71 -10.57
C LEU A 494 -15.77 -18.39 -9.62
N ALA A 495 -16.75 -19.29 -9.53
CA ALA A 495 -17.89 -19.13 -8.62
C ALA A 495 -17.47 -19.21 -7.14
N ASN A 496 -16.51 -20.09 -6.83
CA ASN A 496 -15.89 -20.17 -5.50
C ASN A 496 -15.13 -18.88 -5.15
N MET A 497 -14.38 -18.31 -6.10
CA MET A 497 -13.63 -17.07 -5.94
C MET A 497 -14.57 -15.90 -5.64
N GLN A 498 -15.69 -15.76 -6.37
CA GLN A 498 -16.69 -14.74 -6.10
C GLN A 498 -17.31 -14.88 -4.69
N ARG A 499 -17.58 -16.12 -4.24
CA ARG A 499 -18.05 -16.40 -2.88
C ARG A 499 -17.01 -16.03 -1.82
N ALA A 500 -15.77 -16.48 -2.00
CA ALA A 500 -14.69 -16.23 -1.05
C ALA A 500 -14.31 -14.76 -0.99
N TRP A 501 -14.41 -14.01 -2.09
CA TRP A 501 -14.16 -12.57 -2.10
C TRP A 501 -15.09 -11.82 -1.13
N ASP A 502 -16.39 -12.18 -1.14
CA ASP A 502 -17.37 -11.56 -0.26
C ASP A 502 -17.20 -11.98 1.21
N GLU A 503 -16.83 -13.24 1.47
CA GLU A 503 -16.50 -13.75 2.80
C GLU A 503 -15.21 -13.09 3.36
N TYR A 504 -14.19 -12.88 2.51
CA TYR A 504 -12.94 -12.20 2.85
C TYR A 504 -13.17 -10.72 3.19
N LEU A 505 -13.91 -10.00 2.34
CA LEU A 505 -14.25 -8.60 2.58
C LEU A 505 -15.12 -8.41 3.83
N GLN A 506 -15.91 -9.40 4.24
CA GLN A 506 -16.65 -9.38 5.51
C GLN A 506 -15.72 -9.67 6.71
N GLN A 507 -14.88 -10.72 6.62
CA GLN A 507 -14.03 -11.15 7.73
C GLN A 507 -13.01 -10.09 8.15
N PHE A 508 -12.45 -9.34 7.20
CA PHE A 508 -11.36 -8.39 7.43
C PHE A 508 -11.81 -6.91 7.37
N ASN A 509 -13.11 -6.65 7.46
CA ASN A 509 -13.66 -5.30 7.52
C ASN A 509 -13.48 -4.65 8.91
N THR A 510 -13.22 -3.34 8.97
CA THR A 510 -13.13 -2.62 10.27
C THR A 510 -14.47 -2.50 11.00
N CYS A 511 -15.61 -2.74 10.33
CA CYS A 511 -16.93 -2.82 10.98
C CYS A 511 -17.00 -3.87 12.10
N ARG A 512 -16.06 -4.83 12.13
CA ARG A 512 -15.94 -5.85 13.17
C ARG A 512 -15.29 -5.34 14.46
N CYS A 513 -14.65 -4.17 14.42
CA CYS A 513 -14.27 -3.43 15.60
C CYS A 513 -15.52 -2.86 16.29
N ARG A 514 -15.53 -2.85 17.63
CA ARG A 514 -16.49 -2.04 18.39
C ARG A 514 -16.26 -0.56 18.07
N PRO A 515 -17.30 0.28 18.15
CA PRO A 515 -17.18 1.66 17.74
C PRO A 515 -16.29 2.43 18.72
N CYS A 516 -15.42 3.29 18.18
CA CYS A 516 -14.74 4.30 18.95
C CYS A 516 -15.75 5.42 19.29
N ARG A 517 -15.60 6.06 20.46
CA ARG A 517 -16.48 7.15 20.87
C ARG A 517 -16.06 8.46 20.19
N HIS A 518 -16.97 9.44 20.18
CA HIS A 518 -16.67 10.83 19.81
C HIS A 518 -15.97 10.98 18.44
N ASN A 519 -16.49 10.28 17.43
CA ASN A 519 -15.93 10.23 16.07
C ASN A 519 -14.47 9.72 15.99
N GLY A 520 -14.01 8.94 16.96
CA GLY A 520 -12.73 8.23 16.82
C GLY A 520 -12.74 7.28 15.61
N ILE A 521 -11.62 7.19 14.91
CA ILE A 521 -11.49 6.36 13.70
C ILE A 521 -11.12 4.92 14.12
N PRO A 522 -11.94 3.90 13.81
CA PRO A 522 -11.60 2.50 14.08
C PRO A 522 -10.65 1.95 13.01
N VAL A 523 -9.56 1.34 13.46
CA VAL A 523 -8.51 0.74 12.64
C VAL A 523 -8.37 -0.73 13.01
N LEU A 524 -8.50 -1.64 12.04
CA LEU A 524 -8.18 -3.05 12.20
C LEU A 524 -6.77 -3.31 11.67
N THR A 525 -5.86 -3.77 12.53
CA THR A 525 -4.48 -4.11 12.20
C THR A 525 -4.25 -5.59 12.51
N GLY A 526 -4.27 -6.45 11.49
CA GLY A 526 -4.13 -7.89 11.65
C GLY A 526 -5.30 -8.50 12.44
N ASN A 527 -5.10 -8.71 13.75
CA ASN A 527 -6.12 -9.23 14.67
C ASN A 527 -6.50 -8.26 15.81
N SER A 528 -6.00 -7.02 15.80
CA SER A 528 -6.32 -6.01 16.82
C SER A 528 -6.97 -4.75 16.27
N CYS A 529 -7.96 -4.26 17.00
CA CYS A 529 -8.69 -3.02 16.74
C CYS A 529 -8.14 -1.90 17.61
N LYS A 530 -7.82 -0.77 16.99
CA LYS A 530 -7.27 0.43 17.64
C LYS A 530 -8.13 1.65 17.26
N CYS A 531 -8.29 2.58 18.19
CA CYS A 531 -9.00 3.84 17.95
C CYS A 531 -8.01 5.00 17.80
N ILE A 532 -8.18 5.81 16.76
CA ILE A 532 -7.49 7.09 16.62
C ILE A 532 -8.45 8.20 17.09
N CYS A 533 -8.03 8.98 18.08
CA CYS A 533 -8.90 9.92 18.79
C CYS A 533 -8.75 11.35 18.29
N LYS A 534 -9.88 12.06 18.24
CA LYS A 534 -9.98 13.47 17.88
C LYS A 534 -9.41 14.38 18.98
N LEU A 535 -9.11 15.63 18.63
CA LEU A 535 -8.61 16.63 19.58
C LEU A 535 -9.50 16.73 20.83
N SER A 536 -8.87 16.88 21.99
CA SER A 536 -9.55 16.88 23.31
C SER A 536 -10.21 15.56 23.72
N TYR A 537 -9.92 14.43 23.05
CA TYR A 537 -10.37 13.08 23.42
C TYR A 537 -9.20 12.11 23.65
N HIS A 538 -9.27 11.34 24.73
CA HIS A 538 -8.26 10.38 25.18
C HIS A 538 -8.89 9.06 25.67
N GLY A 539 -8.06 8.11 26.13
CA GLY A 539 -8.49 6.75 26.48
C GLY A 539 -8.37 5.76 25.31
N ASP A 540 -8.62 4.48 25.57
CA ASP A 540 -8.43 3.42 24.56
C ASP A 540 -9.52 3.41 23.47
N ALA A 541 -10.66 4.04 23.74
CA ALA A 541 -11.81 4.19 22.86
C ALA A 541 -12.20 5.65 22.61
N CYS A 542 -11.31 6.60 22.95
CA CYS A 542 -11.58 8.03 22.89
C CYS A 542 -12.67 8.49 23.88
N GLU A 543 -12.83 7.78 24.99
CA GLU A 543 -13.89 7.97 25.99
C GLU A 543 -13.66 9.13 26.98
N GLU A 544 -12.42 9.59 27.16
CA GLU A 544 -12.05 10.62 28.12
C GLU A 544 -12.06 12.00 27.45
N THR A 545 -12.82 12.95 27.99
CA THR A 545 -12.83 14.34 27.52
C THR A 545 -13.21 15.33 28.62
N LEU A 546 -12.85 16.59 28.42
CA LEU A 546 -13.32 17.74 29.21
C LEU A 546 -14.50 18.48 28.55
N ARG A 547 -14.83 18.16 27.29
CA ARG A 547 -15.95 18.78 26.55
C ARG A 547 -17.27 18.10 26.92
N ARG A 548 -18.35 18.89 27.02
CA ARG A 548 -19.72 18.37 27.25
C ARG A 548 -20.50 18.13 25.96
N ASP A 549 -20.12 18.79 24.87
CA ASP A 549 -20.79 18.71 23.58
C ASP A 549 -20.19 17.57 22.73
N ALA A 550 -20.63 16.36 23.05
CA ALA A 550 -20.19 15.10 22.47
C ALA A 550 -21.11 14.66 21.32
N LYS A 551 -20.93 15.22 20.12
CA LYS A 551 -21.58 14.71 18.89
C LYS A 551 -20.92 13.39 18.46
N THR A 552 -21.74 12.41 18.05
CA THR A 552 -21.26 11.15 17.46
C THR A 552 -21.99 10.92 16.13
N ASP A 553 -21.25 10.81 15.04
CA ASP A 553 -21.79 10.51 13.72
C ASP A 553 -22.06 9.01 13.54
N GLY A 554 -23.09 8.68 12.77
CA GLY A 554 -23.49 7.30 12.53
C GLY A 554 -22.52 6.58 11.58
N SER A 555 -22.13 5.36 11.95
CA SER A 555 -21.39 4.45 11.07
C SER A 555 -22.09 3.09 10.95
N TRP A 556 -21.90 2.47 9.79
CA TRP A 556 -22.56 1.22 9.41
C TRP A 556 -22.04 0.04 10.22
N SER A 557 -22.98 -0.83 10.63
CA SER A 557 -22.65 -2.21 11.00
C SER A 557 -21.98 -2.94 9.84
N CYS A 558 -21.38 -4.08 10.16
CA CYS A 558 -21.14 -5.08 9.13
C CYS A 558 -22.43 -5.43 8.39
N TRP A 559 -22.28 -5.81 7.12
CA TRP A 559 -23.35 -6.42 6.37
C TRP A 559 -23.77 -7.73 7.02
N GLY A 560 -25.09 -7.97 7.11
CA GLY A 560 -25.62 -9.28 7.42
C GLY A 560 -25.35 -10.28 6.30
N ALA A 561 -25.53 -11.57 6.60
CA ALA A 561 -25.49 -12.63 5.60
C ALA A 561 -26.50 -12.36 4.47
N TRP A 562 -26.17 -12.82 3.26
CA TRP A 562 -27.14 -12.83 2.15
C TRP A 562 -28.33 -13.74 2.47
N SER A 563 -29.52 -13.30 2.10
CA SER A 563 -30.70 -14.15 2.03
C SER A 563 -30.47 -15.31 1.07
N SER A 564 -31.27 -16.38 1.24
CA SER A 564 -31.49 -17.36 0.19
C SER A 564 -31.90 -16.68 -1.13
N CYS A 565 -31.56 -17.30 -2.26
CA CYS A 565 -31.97 -16.80 -3.56
C CYS A 565 -33.49 -16.93 -3.73
N THR A 566 -34.18 -15.81 -3.91
CA THR A 566 -35.63 -15.76 -4.14
C THR A 566 -35.89 -15.02 -5.44
N SER A 567 -36.53 -15.68 -6.40
CA SER A 567 -36.85 -15.10 -7.72
C SER A 567 -35.63 -14.47 -8.44
N GLY A 568 -34.49 -15.18 -8.43
CA GLY A 568 -33.23 -14.72 -9.06
C GLY A 568 -32.57 -13.51 -8.37
N ARG A 569 -32.92 -13.25 -7.10
CA ARG A 569 -32.35 -12.15 -6.31
C ARG A 569 -32.05 -12.60 -4.89
N LYS A 570 -30.89 -12.19 -4.37
CA LYS A 570 -30.53 -12.28 -2.95
C LYS A 570 -30.34 -10.88 -2.38
N THR A 571 -30.72 -10.68 -1.12
CA THR A 571 -30.62 -9.39 -0.43
C THR A 571 -29.80 -9.50 0.84
N ARG A 572 -29.13 -8.42 1.22
CA ARG A 572 -28.51 -8.28 2.55
C ARG A 572 -28.72 -6.88 3.08
N THR A 573 -28.75 -6.75 4.40
CA THR A 573 -29.01 -5.49 5.09
C THR A 573 -27.90 -5.15 6.09
N ARG A 574 -27.81 -3.87 6.43
CA ARG A 574 -26.94 -3.32 7.48
C ARG A 574 -27.65 -2.19 8.21
N THR A 575 -27.23 -1.92 9.44
CA THR A 575 -27.85 -0.91 10.32
C THR A 575 -26.87 0.21 10.65
N CYS A 576 -27.37 1.43 10.82
CA CYS A 576 -26.58 2.58 11.24
C CYS A 576 -26.44 2.60 12.76
N ASN A 577 -25.65 1.67 13.31
CA ASN A 577 -25.52 1.45 14.76
C ASN A 577 -24.09 1.10 15.23
N ASN A 578 -23.06 1.35 14.41
CA ASN A 578 -21.65 1.09 14.77
C ASN A 578 -20.74 2.32 14.57
N PRO A 579 -20.94 3.43 15.33
CA PRO A 579 -22.00 3.66 16.31
C PRO A 579 -23.30 4.19 15.65
N ALA A 580 -24.36 4.32 16.44
CA ALA A 580 -25.55 5.07 16.03
C ALA A 580 -25.28 6.59 16.13
N PRO A 581 -25.92 7.43 15.28
CA PRO A 581 -25.78 8.88 15.38
C PRO A 581 -26.42 9.39 16.68
N ASP A 582 -25.69 10.26 17.40
CA ASP A 582 -26.10 10.84 18.68
C ASP A 582 -25.63 12.31 18.80
N GLY A 583 -26.30 13.10 19.64
CA GLY A 583 -25.94 14.51 19.88
C GLY A 583 -26.01 15.40 18.63
N GLY A 584 -26.92 15.11 17.69
CA GLY A 584 -26.97 15.78 16.38
C GLY A 584 -26.01 15.18 15.34
N GLY A 585 -25.58 13.94 15.54
CA GLY A 585 -24.83 13.10 14.60
C GLY A 585 -25.33 13.15 13.16
N ALA A 586 -24.41 13.19 12.20
CA ALA A 586 -24.71 12.92 10.80
C ALA A 586 -25.18 11.45 10.63
N PRO A 587 -26.21 11.18 9.83
CA PRO A 587 -26.65 9.81 9.56
C PRO A 587 -25.66 9.09 8.62
N CYS A 588 -25.67 7.76 8.65
CA CYS A 588 -24.83 6.96 7.75
C CYS A 588 -25.16 7.21 6.28
N LEU A 589 -24.16 7.56 5.47
CA LEU A 589 -24.32 7.78 4.03
C LEU A 589 -24.39 6.45 3.24
N GLY A 590 -25.21 6.44 2.19
CA GLY A 590 -25.43 5.28 1.30
C GLY A 590 -26.56 4.34 1.74
N SER A 591 -26.71 3.22 1.03
CA SER A 591 -27.86 2.31 1.21
C SER A 591 -27.72 1.38 2.43
N SER A 592 -28.82 1.15 3.14
CA SER A 592 -28.96 0.13 4.21
C SER A 592 -29.23 -1.29 3.70
N SER A 593 -29.61 -1.42 2.42
CA SER A 593 -29.93 -2.68 1.76
C SER A 593 -29.15 -2.79 0.46
N GLN A 594 -28.66 -4.00 0.15
CA GLN A 594 -28.03 -4.35 -1.10
C GLN A 594 -28.76 -5.55 -1.71
N THR A 595 -29.00 -5.52 -3.03
CA THR A 595 -29.59 -6.63 -3.77
C THR A 595 -28.61 -7.07 -4.85
N HIS A 596 -28.40 -8.38 -4.99
CA HIS A 596 -27.59 -8.98 -6.04
C HIS A 596 -28.44 -10.00 -6.81
N ARG A 597 -28.12 -10.24 -8.09
CA ARG A 597 -28.72 -11.34 -8.85
C ARG A 597 -28.15 -12.69 -8.40
N CYS A 598 -28.95 -13.72 -8.53
CA CYS A 598 -28.60 -15.12 -8.44
C CYS A 598 -29.46 -15.89 -9.47
#